data_AF-A0AAU1Q7U4-F1
#
_entry.id   AF-A0AAU1Q7U4-F1
#
_cell.length_a   1.000
_cell.length_b   1.000
_cell.length_c   1.000
_cell.angle_alpha   90.00
_cell.angle_beta   90.00
_cell.angle_gamma   90.00
#
_symmetry.space_group_name_H-M   'P 1'
#
loop_
_entity.id
_entity.type
_entity.pdbx_description
1 polymer ?
#
loop_
_entity_poly.entity_id
_entity_poly.type
_entity_poly.pdbx_seq_one_letter_code
_entity_poly.pdbx_strand_id
1 'polypeptide(L)'
;MQGLKRQGKYSGVFVAVIAATVLTLPLSAYAADDPTPGSSEGGSPGPAAPADVKITTELPGKITVENKSQQTSVTAKVKNSGSKDSGPITLSVVGFDGMRITGVEGCVPIPEARLPQGSNSGFACVIDNLAAGKDRSYRIAATFDLHKTGKICLPVTAGTGDKLIWQQGPVPFGTSQPTPNAPDTPLLLGTENVPFGPEKPPAAELPRTGTPDGTLPLGLAALALLAIGVTGIWWTTRSER
;
A
#
# COMPACT_ATOMS: atom_id res chain seq x y z
N MET A 1 56.77 63.64 -38.48
CA MET A 1 56.24 64.98 -38.22
C MET A 1 54.72 64.88 -38.05
N GLN A 2 54.22 65.39 -36.91
CA GLN A 2 52.81 65.74 -36.60
C GLN A 2 51.79 64.58 -36.52
N GLY A 3 50.95 64.43 -35.49
CA GLY A 3 50.69 65.29 -34.33
C GLY A 3 49.76 64.58 -33.33
N LEU A 4 49.98 64.90 -32.05
CA LEU A 4 49.22 64.48 -30.88
C LEU A 4 48.16 65.55 -30.53
N LYS A 5 46.89 65.16 -30.31
CA LYS A 5 45.89 65.90 -29.49
C LYS A 5 44.99 64.85 -28.81
N ARG A 6 45.20 64.47 -27.54
CA ARG A 6 44.79 65.05 -26.23
C ARG A 6 43.28 65.13 -25.93
N GLN A 7 42.94 64.45 -24.82
CA GLN A 7 42.01 64.81 -23.71
C GLN A 7 40.57 64.30 -23.74
N GLY A 8 40.17 63.59 -22.66
CA GLY A 8 38.79 63.18 -22.44
C GLY A 8 38.45 62.29 -21.24
N LYS A 9 38.79 62.72 -20.01
CA LYS A 9 38.07 62.47 -18.73
C LYS A 9 38.11 61.07 -18.06
N TYR A 10 38.56 61.13 -16.80
CA TYR A 10 38.39 60.15 -15.73
C TYR A 10 36.92 59.78 -15.51
N SER A 11 36.66 58.50 -15.33
CA SER A 11 35.62 58.06 -14.40
C SER A 11 35.97 56.65 -13.93
N GLY A 12 36.43 56.57 -12.69
CA GLY A 12 36.61 55.30 -12.00
C GLY A 12 35.26 54.64 -11.79
N VAL A 13 35.18 53.34 -12.05
CA VAL A 13 34.07 52.51 -11.58
C VAL A 13 34.68 51.34 -10.84
N PHE A 14 34.28 51.25 -9.58
CA PHE A 14 34.62 50.24 -8.59
C PHE A 14 34.45 48.82 -9.15
N VAL A 15 35.50 47.99 -9.02
CA VAL A 15 35.37 46.54 -9.14
C VAL A 15 34.67 46.04 -7.87
N ALA A 16 33.37 45.81 -7.96
CA ALA A 16 32.63 45.10 -6.93
C ALA A 16 32.93 43.59 -7.07
N VAL A 17 33.82 43.08 -6.22
CA VAL A 17 34.02 41.63 -6.04
C VAL A 17 32.82 41.09 -5.26
N ILE A 18 31.86 40.49 -5.95
CA ILE A 18 30.77 39.74 -5.30
C ILE A 18 31.31 38.34 -5.02
N ALA A 19 31.70 38.10 -3.76
CA ALA A 19 31.95 36.75 -3.27
C ALA A 19 30.58 36.05 -3.10
N ALA A 20 30.19 35.25 -4.09
CA ALA A 20 29.03 34.37 -3.98
C ALA A 20 29.37 33.20 -3.05
N THR A 21 28.98 33.29 -1.79
CA THR A 21 28.93 32.15 -0.88
C THR A 21 27.86 31.18 -1.38
N VAL A 22 28.29 30.11 -2.04
CA VAL A 22 27.43 28.97 -2.38
C VAL A 22 27.07 28.26 -1.08
N LEU A 23 25.85 28.48 -0.60
CA LEU A 23 25.21 27.64 0.41
C LEU A 23 25.03 26.25 -0.20
N THR A 24 25.96 25.34 0.13
CA THR A 24 25.78 23.90 -0.09
C THR A 24 24.68 23.41 0.83
N LEU A 25 23.44 23.48 0.36
CA LEU A 25 22.32 22.75 0.94
C LEU A 25 22.58 21.25 0.72
N PRO A 26 22.50 20.40 1.76
CA PRO A 26 22.52 18.96 1.58
C PRO A 26 21.23 18.55 0.87
N LEU A 27 21.32 18.33 -0.44
CA LEU A 27 20.34 17.54 -1.16
C LEU A 27 20.35 16.15 -0.54
N SER A 28 19.38 15.88 0.34
CA SER A 28 18.96 14.53 0.65
C SER A 28 18.45 13.91 -0.65
N ALA A 29 19.36 13.25 -1.36
CA ALA A 29 19.01 12.34 -2.43
C ALA A 29 18.13 11.26 -1.80
N TYR A 30 16.82 11.35 -2.04
CA TYR A 30 15.94 10.21 -1.88
C TYR A 30 16.56 9.09 -2.71
N ALA A 31 16.93 8.00 -2.05
CA ALA A 31 17.39 6.79 -2.70
C ALA A 31 16.34 6.45 -3.77
N ALA A 32 16.78 6.44 -5.02
CA ALA A 32 16.00 5.80 -6.06
C ALA A 32 16.00 4.31 -5.71
N ASP A 33 14.92 3.83 -5.10
CA ASP A 33 14.64 2.40 -4.99
C ASP A 33 14.86 1.78 -6.38
N ASP A 34 15.69 0.74 -6.46
CA ASP A 34 15.87 -0.02 -7.69
C ASP A 34 14.49 -0.38 -8.26
N PRO A 35 14.26 -0.23 -9.59
CA PRO A 35 12.96 -0.50 -10.18
C PRO A 35 12.57 -1.94 -9.87
N THR A 36 11.61 -2.10 -8.97
CA THR A 36 11.09 -3.42 -8.60
C THR A 36 10.55 -4.07 -9.87
N PRO A 37 10.88 -5.33 -10.18
CA PRO A 37 10.38 -5.99 -11.37
C PRO A 37 8.87 -5.86 -11.51
N GLY A 38 8.42 -5.49 -12.70
CA GLY A 38 7.00 -5.37 -13.03
C GLY A 38 6.33 -6.74 -13.03
N SER A 39 5.11 -6.81 -12.48
CA SER A 39 4.23 -7.98 -12.41
C SER A 39 2.98 -7.73 -13.25
N SER A 40 2.62 -8.73 -14.06
CA SER A 40 1.38 -8.76 -14.86
C SER A 40 0.21 -9.43 -14.11
N GLU A 41 0.34 -9.63 -12.80
CA GLU A 41 -0.66 -10.31 -11.99
C GLU A 41 -2.04 -9.66 -12.09
N GLY A 42 -3.09 -10.49 -12.16
CA GLY A 42 -4.47 -10.04 -12.36
C GLY A 42 -4.76 -9.50 -13.77
N GLY A 43 -3.82 -9.63 -14.71
CA GLY A 43 -3.93 -9.20 -16.10
C GLY A 43 -4.70 -10.18 -17.00
N SER A 44 -5.63 -9.67 -17.80
CA SER A 44 -6.33 -10.44 -18.83
C SER A 44 -6.65 -9.59 -20.08
N PRO A 45 -6.66 -10.21 -21.27
CA PRO A 45 -7.10 -9.54 -22.50
C PRO A 45 -8.58 -9.14 -22.42
N GLY A 46 -8.88 -7.95 -22.92
CA GLY A 46 -10.26 -7.49 -23.10
C GLY A 46 -10.91 -8.06 -24.38
N PRO A 47 -12.24 -7.99 -24.51
CA PRO A 47 -12.97 -8.50 -25.67
C PRO A 47 -12.65 -7.76 -26.97
N ALA A 48 -12.12 -6.54 -26.89
CA ALA A 48 -11.76 -5.74 -28.05
C ALA A 48 -10.26 -5.82 -28.40
N ALA A 49 -9.50 -6.72 -27.78
CA ALA A 49 -8.07 -6.88 -28.04
C ALA A 49 -7.82 -7.31 -29.50
N PRO A 50 -7.12 -6.51 -30.32
CA PRO A 50 -6.73 -6.94 -31.67
C PRO A 50 -5.71 -8.07 -31.61
N ALA A 51 -5.78 -9.05 -32.52
CA ALA A 51 -4.88 -10.21 -32.48
C ALA A 51 -3.39 -9.86 -32.70
N ASP A 52 -3.13 -8.76 -33.40
CA ASP A 52 -1.82 -8.24 -33.79
C ASP A 52 -1.26 -7.17 -32.82
N VAL A 53 -2.07 -6.71 -31.87
CA VAL A 53 -1.68 -5.76 -30.81
C VAL A 53 -1.76 -6.47 -29.45
N LYS A 54 -0.62 -6.59 -28.76
CA LYS A 54 -0.58 -7.28 -27.46
C LYS A 54 -0.28 -6.28 -26.36
N ILE A 55 -1.31 -5.56 -25.94
CA ILE A 55 -1.21 -4.65 -24.79
C ILE A 55 -1.21 -5.44 -23.49
N THR A 56 -0.25 -5.16 -22.64
CA THR A 56 -0.20 -5.63 -21.25
C THR A 56 0.17 -4.47 -20.33
N THR A 57 -0.20 -4.58 -19.06
CA THR A 57 0.23 -3.65 -18.02
C THR A 57 1.06 -4.39 -16.97
N GLU A 58 1.96 -3.66 -16.32
CA GLU A 58 2.78 -4.15 -15.22
C GLU A 58 2.69 -3.20 -14.03
N LEU A 59 2.61 -3.77 -12.83
CA LEU A 59 2.66 -3.10 -11.54
C LEU A 59 3.91 -3.56 -10.76
N PRO A 60 4.43 -2.77 -9.82
CA PRO A 60 5.53 -3.26 -8.99
C PRO A 60 5.01 -4.38 -8.08
N GLY A 61 5.80 -5.45 -7.92
CA GLY A 61 5.47 -6.54 -6.99
C GLY A 61 5.49 -6.11 -5.52
N LYS A 62 6.09 -4.96 -5.20
CA LYS A 62 6.16 -4.38 -3.86
C LYS A 62 6.02 -2.87 -3.94
N ILE A 63 5.26 -2.28 -3.02
CA ILE A 63 5.22 -0.83 -2.79
C ILE A 63 5.59 -0.53 -1.34
N THR A 64 6.03 0.69 -1.07
CA THR A 64 6.35 1.16 0.27
C THR A 64 5.38 2.28 0.64
N VAL A 65 4.76 2.18 1.81
CA VAL A 65 3.81 3.17 2.34
C VAL A 65 4.42 3.84 3.56
N GLU A 66 4.48 5.16 3.56
CA GLU A 66 4.90 5.93 4.74
C GLU A 66 3.85 5.84 5.85
N ASN A 67 4.22 5.38 7.05
CA ASN A 67 3.23 5.11 8.10
C ASN A 67 2.54 6.37 8.65
N LYS A 68 3.23 7.52 8.61
CA LYS A 68 2.69 8.80 9.13
C LYS A 68 1.77 9.51 8.15
N SER A 69 2.19 9.56 6.88
CA SER A 69 1.49 10.32 5.83
C SER A 69 0.55 9.44 5.01
N GLN A 70 0.68 8.11 5.13
CA GLN A 70 0.01 7.10 4.30
C GLN A 70 0.31 7.24 2.81
N GLN A 71 1.34 8.00 2.44
CA GLN A 71 1.68 8.24 1.05
C GLN A 71 2.46 7.05 0.47
N THR A 72 2.24 6.82 -0.81
CA THR A 72 2.99 5.84 -1.59
C THR A 72 3.11 6.27 -3.05
N SER A 73 4.14 5.78 -3.71
CA SER A 73 4.39 5.99 -5.14
C SER A 73 4.41 4.63 -5.83
N VAL A 74 3.63 4.48 -6.90
CA VAL A 74 3.54 3.27 -7.70
C VAL A 74 4.02 3.58 -9.11
N THR A 75 4.76 2.67 -9.73
CA THR A 75 5.16 2.80 -11.14
C THR A 75 4.35 1.81 -11.97
N ALA A 76 3.42 2.29 -12.78
CA ALA A 76 2.71 1.45 -13.74
C ALA A 76 3.41 1.49 -15.09
N LYS A 77 3.51 0.35 -15.76
CA LYS A 77 3.99 0.27 -17.14
C LYS A 77 2.90 -0.26 -18.03
N VAL A 78 2.75 0.31 -19.22
CA VAL A 78 1.96 -0.25 -20.32
C VAL A 78 2.91 -0.64 -21.44
N LYS A 79 2.74 -1.83 -21.99
CA LYS A 79 3.63 -2.42 -23.00
C LYS A 79 2.82 -2.94 -24.17
N ASN A 80 3.29 -2.71 -25.39
CA ASN A 80 2.78 -3.35 -26.59
C ASN A 80 3.78 -4.42 -27.06
N SER A 81 3.50 -5.69 -26.79
CA SER A 81 4.31 -6.83 -27.26
C SER A 81 3.81 -7.39 -28.60
N GLY A 82 2.95 -6.65 -29.30
CA GLY A 82 2.38 -7.03 -30.59
C GLY A 82 3.34 -6.80 -31.75
N SER A 83 2.90 -7.15 -32.95
CA SER A 83 3.63 -6.89 -34.20
C SER A 83 3.18 -5.60 -34.89
N LYS A 84 2.12 -4.97 -34.41
CA LYS A 84 1.63 -3.67 -34.88
C LYS A 84 1.51 -2.65 -33.77
N ASP A 85 1.55 -1.40 -34.19
CA ASP A 85 1.23 -0.22 -33.39
C ASP A 85 -0.19 -0.31 -32.81
N SER A 86 -0.36 0.16 -31.58
CA SER A 86 -1.64 0.08 -30.89
C SER A 86 -2.70 1.03 -31.45
N GLY A 87 -2.28 2.07 -32.18
CA GLY A 87 -3.11 3.25 -32.38
C GLY A 87 -3.41 3.95 -31.04
N PRO A 88 -4.42 4.83 -31.01
CA PRO A 88 -4.75 5.57 -29.80
C PRO A 88 -5.34 4.61 -28.76
N ILE A 89 -4.83 4.68 -27.54
CA ILE A 89 -5.31 3.92 -26.38
C ILE A 89 -5.39 4.84 -25.15
N THR A 90 -6.23 4.49 -24.18
CA THR A 90 -6.27 5.15 -22.89
C THR A 90 -5.97 4.15 -21.79
N LEU A 91 -4.92 4.42 -21.01
CA LEU A 91 -4.67 3.72 -19.76
C LEU A 91 -5.43 4.43 -18.64
N SER A 92 -6.29 3.73 -17.91
CA SER A 92 -6.85 4.26 -16.66
C SER A 92 -6.13 3.64 -15.47
N VAL A 93 -5.89 4.44 -14.44
CA VAL A 93 -5.34 3.99 -13.15
C VAL A 93 -6.42 4.24 -12.10
N VAL A 94 -6.95 3.18 -11.51
CA VAL A 94 -8.14 3.24 -10.66
C VAL A 94 -7.86 2.62 -9.29
N GLY A 95 -8.16 3.36 -8.23
CA GLY A 95 -7.99 2.93 -6.84
C GLY A 95 -9.30 2.45 -6.22
N PHE A 96 -9.20 1.43 -5.37
CA PHE A 96 -10.33 0.82 -4.65
C PHE A 96 -9.98 0.61 -3.18
N ASP A 97 -11.02 0.54 -2.35
CA ASP A 97 -10.94 0.20 -0.93
C ASP A 97 -9.91 1.09 -0.19
N GLY A 98 -8.88 0.50 0.40
CA GLY A 98 -7.81 1.20 1.11
C GLY A 98 -6.85 1.99 0.23
N MET A 99 -6.87 1.82 -1.10
CA MET A 99 -5.98 2.54 -2.02
C MET A 99 -6.72 3.67 -2.73
N ARG A 100 -6.19 4.89 -2.62
CA ARG A 100 -6.72 6.07 -3.33
C ARG A 100 -5.63 6.72 -4.16
N ILE A 101 -5.87 6.84 -5.46
CA ILE A 101 -4.97 7.52 -6.39
C ILE A 101 -5.16 9.02 -6.25
N THR A 102 -4.06 9.74 -6.04
CA THR A 102 -4.05 11.19 -5.82
C THR A 102 -3.48 11.96 -7.00
N GLY A 103 -2.69 11.31 -7.86
CA GLY A 103 -2.18 11.91 -9.09
C GLY A 103 -1.47 10.89 -9.97
N VAL A 104 -1.46 11.14 -11.28
CA VAL A 104 -0.63 10.40 -12.24
C VAL A 104 -0.02 11.40 -13.21
N GLU A 105 1.30 11.34 -13.39
CA GLU A 105 2.02 12.29 -14.24
C GLU A 105 1.54 12.22 -15.69
N GLY A 106 1.12 13.37 -16.23
CA GLY A 106 0.65 13.49 -17.62
C GLY A 106 -0.78 12.98 -17.86
N CYS A 107 -1.54 12.70 -16.81
CA CYS A 107 -2.90 12.16 -16.91
C CYS A 107 -3.94 13.09 -16.28
N VAL A 108 -5.20 12.89 -16.66
CA VAL A 108 -6.32 13.71 -16.17
C VAL A 108 -7.17 12.93 -15.16
N PRO A 109 -7.70 13.59 -14.10
CA PRO A 109 -8.58 12.93 -13.15
C PRO A 109 -9.88 12.49 -13.84
N ILE A 110 -10.36 11.29 -13.51
CA ILE A 110 -11.64 10.77 -13.95
C ILE A 110 -12.72 11.33 -13.01
N PRO A 111 -13.76 12.01 -13.54
CA PRO A 111 -14.86 12.50 -12.71
C PRO A 111 -15.55 11.36 -11.96
N GLU A 112 -16.00 11.59 -10.73
CA GLU A 112 -16.64 10.56 -9.89
C GLU A 112 -17.81 9.86 -10.58
N ALA A 113 -18.63 10.60 -11.33
CA ALA A 113 -19.76 10.04 -12.09
C ALA A 113 -19.35 9.07 -13.23
N ARG A 114 -18.05 9.01 -13.57
CA ARG A 114 -17.48 8.12 -14.60
C ARG A 114 -16.52 7.10 -14.02
N LEU A 115 -16.34 7.07 -12.70
CA LEU A 115 -15.53 6.08 -12.05
C LEU A 115 -16.20 4.69 -12.13
N PRO A 116 -15.43 3.61 -12.32
CA PRO A 116 -15.96 2.26 -12.22
C PRO A 116 -16.65 2.03 -10.87
N GLN A 117 -17.71 1.23 -10.86
CA GLN A 117 -18.43 0.91 -9.63
C GLN A 117 -17.48 0.33 -8.58
N GLY A 118 -17.58 0.83 -7.35
CA GLY A 118 -16.76 0.41 -6.22
C GLY A 118 -15.37 1.06 -6.15
N SER A 119 -14.96 1.83 -7.17
CA SER A 119 -13.72 2.62 -7.09
C SER A 119 -13.94 3.92 -6.32
N ASN A 120 -12.85 4.45 -5.76
CA ASN A 120 -12.85 5.67 -4.96
C ASN A 120 -12.08 6.82 -5.63
N SER A 121 -11.33 6.54 -6.70
CA SER A 121 -10.46 7.48 -7.39
C SER A 121 -9.96 6.89 -8.71
N GLY A 122 -9.62 7.75 -9.66
CA GLY A 122 -8.99 7.31 -10.89
C GLY A 122 -8.49 8.43 -11.79
N PHE A 123 -7.54 8.10 -12.64
CA PHE A 123 -6.93 8.98 -13.64
C PHE A 123 -6.86 8.28 -14.99
N ALA A 124 -7.01 9.04 -16.08
CA ALA A 124 -6.94 8.57 -17.45
C ALA A 124 -5.75 9.19 -18.19
N CYS A 125 -4.91 8.35 -18.79
CA CYS A 125 -3.71 8.70 -19.52
C CYS A 125 -3.93 8.37 -21.00
N VAL A 126 -4.07 9.41 -21.83
CA VAL A 126 -4.22 9.25 -23.27
C VAL A 126 -2.86 8.97 -23.90
N ILE A 127 -2.80 7.93 -24.74
CA ILE A 127 -1.61 7.53 -25.48
C ILE A 127 -2.00 7.50 -26.95
N ASP A 128 -1.53 8.48 -27.73
CA ASP A 128 -1.89 8.60 -29.15
C ASP A 128 -1.47 7.39 -29.98
N ASN A 129 -0.31 6.82 -29.64
CA ASN A 129 0.17 5.56 -30.22
C ASN A 129 1.23 4.92 -29.32
N LEU A 130 1.14 3.61 -29.12
CA LEU A 130 2.20 2.79 -28.53
C LEU A 130 2.73 1.81 -29.59
N ALA A 131 3.92 2.12 -30.11
CA ALA A 131 4.52 1.34 -31.17
C ALA A 131 4.80 -0.11 -30.75
N ALA A 132 4.86 -1.01 -31.73
CA ALA A 132 5.20 -2.42 -31.50
C ALA A 132 6.55 -2.56 -30.74
N GLY A 133 6.56 -3.40 -29.71
CA GLY A 133 7.74 -3.65 -28.87
C GLY A 133 8.10 -2.51 -27.91
N LYS A 134 7.30 -1.44 -27.81
CA LYS A 134 7.54 -0.32 -26.89
C LYS A 134 6.70 -0.40 -25.64
N ASP A 135 7.16 0.32 -24.63
CA ASP A 135 6.48 0.50 -23.36
C ASP A 135 6.52 1.97 -22.92
N ARG A 136 5.65 2.31 -21.98
CA ARG A 136 5.58 3.61 -21.33
C ARG A 136 5.31 3.42 -19.84
N SER A 137 6.05 4.14 -19.01
CA SER A 137 5.89 4.12 -17.56
C SER A 137 5.23 5.39 -17.05
N TYR A 138 4.43 5.24 -15.99
CA TYR A 138 3.72 6.30 -15.31
C TYR A 138 4.01 6.26 -13.82
N ARG A 139 4.37 7.42 -13.27
CA ARG A 139 4.48 7.61 -11.84
C ARG A 139 3.11 7.95 -11.28
N ILE A 140 2.65 7.14 -10.34
CA ILE A 140 1.35 7.23 -9.69
C ILE A 140 1.60 7.63 -8.25
N ALA A 141 1.04 8.76 -7.83
CA ALA A 141 0.92 9.13 -6.43
C ALA A 141 -0.38 8.57 -5.87
N ALA A 142 -0.31 7.97 -4.69
CA ALA A 142 -1.46 7.40 -4.01
C ALA A 142 -1.34 7.53 -2.48
N THR A 143 -2.48 7.36 -1.81
CA THR A 143 -2.56 7.16 -0.35
C THR A 143 -3.10 5.77 -0.06
N PHE A 144 -2.59 5.13 0.98
CA PHE A 144 -2.97 3.77 1.38
C PHE A 144 -3.39 3.69 2.85
N ASP A 145 -4.63 3.28 3.11
CA ASP A 145 -5.15 2.99 4.44
C ASP A 145 -4.63 1.64 4.93
N LEU A 146 -3.64 1.66 5.82
CA LEU A 146 -3.00 0.47 6.40
C LEU A 146 -3.94 -0.42 7.23
N HIS A 147 -5.17 0.02 7.52
CA HIS A 147 -6.17 -0.80 8.21
C HIS A 147 -7.07 -1.58 7.24
N LYS A 148 -6.90 -1.39 5.93
CA LYS A 148 -7.71 -2.05 4.89
C LYS A 148 -6.82 -2.68 3.82
N THR A 149 -7.36 -3.63 3.09
CA THR A 149 -6.77 -4.03 1.80
C THR A 149 -7.06 -2.94 0.80
N GLY A 150 -6.03 -2.41 0.14
CA GLY A 150 -6.18 -1.50 -0.98
C GLY A 150 -6.00 -2.25 -2.29
N LYS A 151 -6.75 -1.89 -3.33
CA LYS A 151 -6.63 -2.54 -4.64
C LYS A 151 -6.45 -1.51 -5.74
N ILE A 152 -5.77 -1.92 -6.80
CA ILE A 152 -5.57 -1.10 -7.99
C ILE A 152 -6.05 -1.85 -9.23
N CYS A 153 -6.64 -1.12 -10.19
CA CYS A 153 -7.01 -1.63 -11.50
C CYS A 153 -6.44 -0.75 -12.60
N LEU A 154 -5.95 -1.38 -13.67
CA LEU A 154 -5.35 -0.75 -14.83
C LEU A 154 -6.03 -1.23 -16.12
N PRO A 155 -7.27 -0.77 -16.39
CA PRO A 155 -7.89 -1.06 -17.68
C PRO A 155 -7.23 -0.19 -18.76
N VAL A 156 -7.06 -0.80 -19.93
CA VAL A 156 -6.66 -0.11 -21.15
C VAL A 156 -7.82 -0.22 -22.14
N THR A 157 -8.23 0.91 -22.70
CA THR A 157 -9.27 0.99 -23.73
C THR A 157 -8.71 1.52 -25.05
N ALA A 158 -9.40 1.20 -26.15
CA ALA A 158 -9.09 1.77 -27.45
C ALA A 158 -9.61 3.22 -27.54
N GLY A 159 -8.75 4.14 -27.95
CA GLY A 159 -9.02 5.58 -28.04
C GLY A 159 -9.47 6.15 -26.69
N THR A 160 -10.39 7.11 -26.73
CA THR A 160 -11.09 7.66 -25.54
C THR A 160 -12.42 6.94 -25.28
N GLY A 161 -12.62 5.76 -25.87
CA GLY A 161 -13.84 4.98 -25.74
C GLY A 161 -13.82 4.02 -24.55
N ASP A 162 -14.85 3.18 -24.48
CA ASP A 162 -15.09 2.15 -23.47
C ASP A 162 -14.65 0.74 -23.92
N LYS A 163 -14.14 0.62 -25.15
CA LYS A 163 -13.69 -0.66 -25.72
C LYS A 163 -12.44 -1.17 -25.02
N LEU A 164 -12.64 -2.07 -24.06
CA LEU A 164 -11.59 -2.69 -23.27
C LEU A 164 -10.72 -3.62 -24.12
N ILE A 165 -9.42 -3.32 -24.18
CA ILE A 165 -8.41 -4.13 -24.88
C ILE A 165 -7.58 -4.96 -23.89
N TRP A 166 -7.41 -4.48 -22.66
CA TRP A 166 -6.67 -5.17 -21.61
C TRP A 166 -7.19 -4.70 -20.25
N GLN A 167 -7.18 -5.57 -19.26
CA GLN A 167 -7.47 -5.21 -17.88
C GLN A 167 -6.51 -5.91 -16.93
N GLN A 168 -5.90 -5.15 -16.02
CA GLN A 168 -5.20 -5.71 -14.87
C GLN A 168 -5.90 -5.32 -13.58
N GLY A 169 -6.44 -6.30 -12.85
CA GLY A 169 -7.03 -6.10 -11.52
C GLY A 169 -8.56 -6.10 -11.46
N PRO A 170 -9.15 -5.79 -10.28
CA PRO A 170 -8.50 -5.19 -9.11
C PRO A 170 -7.53 -6.13 -8.38
N VAL A 171 -6.25 -5.77 -8.30
CA VAL A 171 -5.22 -6.56 -7.60
C VAL A 171 -4.99 -5.95 -6.22
N PRO A 172 -4.99 -6.74 -5.14
CA PRO A 172 -4.75 -6.22 -3.81
C PRO A 172 -3.27 -5.92 -3.56
N PHE A 173 -3.03 -4.94 -2.71
CA PHE A 173 -1.78 -4.76 -1.99
C PHE A 173 -2.04 -4.94 -0.51
N GLY A 174 -1.18 -5.71 0.17
CA GLY A 174 -1.31 -5.95 1.59
C GLY A 174 0.02 -6.24 2.28
N THR A 175 0.04 -6.14 3.60
CA THR A 175 1.14 -6.65 4.43
C THR A 175 0.70 -7.88 5.20
N SER A 176 1.60 -8.87 5.31
CA SER A 176 1.42 -10.02 6.20
C SER A 176 2.04 -9.80 7.58
N GLN A 177 2.83 -8.73 7.77
CA GLN A 177 3.57 -8.45 9.00
C GLN A 177 3.68 -6.92 9.22
N PRO A 178 2.61 -6.24 9.64
CA PRO A 178 2.68 -4.81 9.97
C PRO A 178 3.62 -4.60 11.17
N THR A 179 4.64 -3.75 11.01
CA THR A 179 5.52 -3.32 12.11
C THR A 179 5.06 -1.94 12.58
N PRO A 180 4.43 -1.83 13.77
CA PRO A 180 3.65 -0.63 14.16
C PRO A 180 4.46 0.65 14.33
N ASN A 181 5.78 0.51 14.43
CA ASN A 181 6.70 1.61 14.71
C ASN A 181 7.79 1.74 13.64
N ALA A 182 7.68 1.02 12.52
CA ALA A 182 8.55 1.26 11.37
C ALA A 182 8.20 2.62 10.74
N PRO A 183 9.16 3.34 10.13
CA PRO A 183 8.85 4.56 9.38
C PRO A 183 7.94 4.27 8.19
N ASP A 184 8.15 3.10 7.55
CA ASP A 184 7.46 2.68 6.34
C ASP A 184 6.99 1.22 6.44
N THR A 185 5.90 0.89 5.75
CA THR A 185 5.37 -0.47 5.63
C THR A 185 5.46 -0.95 4.18
N PRO A 186 6.19 -2.06 3.90
CA PRO A 186 6.15 -2.68 2.59
C PRO A 186 4.83 -3.43 2.39
N LEU A 187 4.20 -3.23 1.23
CA LEU A 187 3.03 -3.98 0.78
C LEU A 187 3.39 -4.79 -0.46
N LEU A 188 2.90 -6.02 -0.53
CA LEU A 188 3.14 -6.93 -1.64
C LEU A 188 1.92 -6.93 -2.56
N LEU A 189 2.16 -6.99 -3.87
CA LEU A 189 1.10 -7.18 -4.85
C LEU A 189 0.54 -8.61 -4.69
N GLY A 190 -0.77 -8.75 -4.85
CA GLY A 190 -1.44 -10.05 -4.80
C GLY A 190 -1.71 -10.57 -3.39
N THR A 191 -1.36 -9.82 -2.34
CA THR A 191 -1.57 -10.22 -0.95
C THR A 191 -2.70 -9.45 -0.29
N GLU A 192 -3.41 -10.10 0.63
CA GLU A 192 -4.36 -9.42 1.50
C GLU A 192 -3.65 -8.70 2.65
N ASN A 193 -4.24 -7.61 3.14
CA ASN A 193 -3.68 -6.88 4.26
C ASN A 193 -4.14 -7.48 5.59
N VAL A 194 -3.19 -7.81 6.46
CA VAL A 194 -3.47 -8.16 7.85
C VAL A 194 -3.55 -6.85 8.65
N PRO A 195 -4.73 -6.45 9.17
CA PRO A 195 -4.90 -5.17 9.83
C PRO A 195 -4.01 -5.05 11.07
N PHE A 196 -3.45 -3.86 11.29
CA PHE A 196 -2.79 -3.54 12.55
C PHE A 196 -3.83 -3.44 13.69
N GLY A 197 -3.61 -4.20 14.76
CA GLY A 197 -4.43 -4.20 15.99
C GLY A 197 -4.28 -5.53 16.72
N PRO A 198 -4.71 -5.65 18.00
CA PRO A 198 -4.79 -6.97 18.61
C PRO A 198 -5.71 -7.80 17.71
N GLU A 199 -5.19 -8.93 17.20
CA GLU A 199 -6.06 -9.96 16.67
C GLU A 199 -7.18 -10.10 17.68
N LYS A 200 -8.43 -9.87 17.28
CA LYS A 200 -9.50 -10.55 18.01
C LYS A 200 -9.18 -12.00 17.70
N PRO A 201 -8.72 -12.80 18.69
CA PRO A 201 -8.58 -14.20 18.42
C PRO A 201 -9.95 -14.64 17.87
N PRO A 202 -10.04 -15.63 16.97
CA PRO A 202 -11.30 -16.38 16.93
C PRO A 202 -11.63 -16.64 18.39
N ALA A 203 -12.89 -16.50 18.80
CA ALA A 203 -13.29 -16.91 20.13
C ALA A 203 -13.06 -18.43 20.21
N ALA A 204 -11.79 -18.83 20.34
CA ALA A 204 -11.35 -20.03 20.92
C ALA A 204 -11.93 -19.88 22.31
N GLU A 205 -13.09 -20.50 22.49
CA GLU A 205 -13.45 -21.06 23.77
C GLU A 205 -12.16 -21.61 24.35
N LEU A 206 -11.57 -20.83 25.26
CA LEU A 206 -10.57 -21.35 26.17
C LEU A 206 -11.18 -22.65 26.68
N PRO A 207 -10.43 -23.78 26.68
CA PRO A 207 -10.90 -24.98 27.32
C PRO A 207 -11.42 -24.54 28.69
N ARG A 208 -12.71 -24.74 28.96
CA ARG A 208 -13.27 -24.48 30.28
C ARG A 208 -12.51 -25.40 31.22
N THR A 209 -11.44 -24.92 31.82
CA THR A 209 -10.85 -25.51 33.02
C THR A 209 -11.70 -25.04 34.20
N GLY A 210 -13.00 -25.30 34.11
CA GLY A 210 -13.91 -25.34 35.24
C GLY A 210 -13.94 -26.78 35.71
N THR A 211 -13.83 -26.95 37.03
CA THR A 211 -13.94 -28.22 37.76
C THR A 211 -14.95 -29.18 37.11
N PRO A 212 -14.56 -30.42 36.77
CA PRO A 212 -15.55 -31.40 36.33
C PRO A 212 -16.47 -31.72 37.52
N ASP A 213 -17.76 -31.39 37.37
CA ASP A 213 -18.84 -32.09 38.06
C ASP A 213 -18.83 -33.54 37.57
N GLY A 214 -17.99 -34.33 38.23
CA GLY A 214 -17.76 -35.74 37.97
C GLY A 214 -17.48 -36.39 39.31
N THR A 215 -18.56 -36.76 39.99
CA THR A 215 -18.60 -37.66 41.13
C THR A 215 -17.56 -38.79 41.00
N LEU A 216 -16.57 -38.80 41.89
CA LEU A 216 -15.68 -39.94 42.11
C LEU A 216 -16.42 -40.99 42.96
N PRO A 217 -16.66 -42.23 42.47
CA PRO A 217 -17.02 -43.34 43.33
C PRO A 217 -15.76 -44.13 43.66
N LEU A 218 -14.94 -43.62 44.58
CA LEU A 218 -13.84 -44.36 45.18
C LEU A 218 -13.89 -44.15 46.69
N GLY A 219 -14.69 -44.98 47.35
CA GLY A 219 -14.88 -44.93 48.80
C GLY A 219 -15.88 -45.95 49.35
N LEU A 220 -15.98 -47.12 48.72
CA LEU A 220 -16.67 -48.29 49.30
C LEU A 220 -15.60 -49.25 49.83
N ALA A 221 -15.12 -49.02 51.04
CA ALA A 221 -14.46 -50.04 51.86
C ALA A 221 -14.44 -49.64 53.35
N ALA A 222 -15.18 -50.42 54.13
CA ALA A 222 -14.89 -50.80 55.53
C ALA A 222 -14.77 -49.72 56.61
N LEU A 223 -15.85 -49.50 57.37
CA LEU A 223 -15.78 -49.30 58.82
C LEU A 223 -16.94 -50.05 59.49
N ALA A 224 -16.71 -51.33 59.76
CA ALA A 224 -17.36 -52.06 60.83
C ALA A 224 -16.35 -52.17 61.99
N LEU A 225 -16.85 -52.07 63.23
CA LEU A 225 -16.16 -52.18 64.53
C LEU A 225 -15.61 -50.86 65.10
N LEU A 226 -16.35 -50.24 66.02
CA LEU A 226 -16.05 -50.34 67.45
C LEU A 226 -17.16 -49.68 68.28
N ALA A 227 -17.46 -50.33 69.39
CA ALA A 227 -18.55 -50.03 70.30
C ALA A 227 -18.06 -49.25 71.53
N ILE A 228 -19.04 -48.64 72.23
CA ILE A 228 -19.03 -48.30 73.67
C ILE A 228 -18.24 -47.05 74.11
N GLY A 229 -18.98 -46.14 74.77
CA GLY A 229 -18.48 -45.19 75.76
C GLY A 229 -18.30 -43.76 75.23
N VAL A 230 -18.61 -42.68 75.92
CA VAL A 230 -19.07 -42.46 77.29
C VAL A 230 -19.76 -41.08 77.29
N THR A 231 -20.72 -40.92 78.19
CA THR A 231 -21.50 -39.74 78.54
C THR A 231 -20.72 -38.42 78.69
N GLY A 232 -21.35 -37.35 78.21
CA GLY A 232 -21.54 -36.02 78.82
C GLY A 232 -20.48 -35.39 79.73
N ILE A 233 -20.16 -34.14 79.42
CA ILE A 233 -19.78 -33.00 80.30
C ILE A 233 -20.05 -31.78 79.39
N TRP A 234 -21.22 -31.15 79.37
CA TRP A 234 -21.84 -30.23 80.32
C TRP A 234 -20.89 -29.29 81.08
N TRP A 235 -21.21 -28.02 80.92
CA TRP A 235 -20.95 -26.87 81.78
C TRP A 235 -19.85 -25.85 81.41
N THR A 236 -20.38 -24.70 80.99
CA THR A 236 -19.98 -23.29 81.24
C THR A 236 -18.62 -23.02 81.86
N THR A 237 -17.92 -22.04 81.29
CA THR A 237 -17.72 -20.67 81.82
C THR A 237 -16.66 -20.01 80.92
N ARG A 238 -16.95 -18.86 80.30
CA ARG A 238 -16.88 -17.48 80.84
C ARG A 238 -15.43 -16.97 80.95
N SER A 239 -15.24 -15.76 80.43
CA SER A 239 -14.09 -14.85 80.62
C SER A 239 -12.87 -15.18 79.75
N GLU A 240 -12.22 -14.28 79.00
CA GLU A 240 -12.13 -12.82 78.90
C GLU A 240 -12.02 -12.50 77.38
N ARG A 241 -12.35 -11.34 76.81
CA ARG A 241 -12.21 -9.96 77.25
C ARG A 241 -13.05 -9.08 76.30
#